data_AF-A0A919PWU2-F1
#
_entry.id   AF-A0A919PWU2-F1
#
_cell.length_a   1.000
_cell.length_b   1.000
_cell.length_c   1.000
_cell.angle_alpha   90.00
_cell.angle_beta   90.00
_cell.angle_gamma   90.00
#
_symmetry.space_group_name_H-M   'P 1'
#
loop_
_entity.id
_entity.type
_entity.pdbx_description
1 polymer ?
#
loop_
_entity_poly.entity_id
_entity_poly.type
_entity_poly.pdbx_seq_one_letter_code
_entity_poly.pdbx_strand_id
1 'polypeptide(L)' 'MANPDLDPDEYPPIDPREPVPDDPGELLPDTPDELPEALPEPMPGDGDGGDPGGVREPA' A
#
# COMPACT_ATOMS: atom_id res chain seq x y z
N MET A 1 3.72 7.49 -15.04
CA MET A 1 3.01 7.62 -13.75
C MET A 1 1.87 8.59 -13.99
N ALA A 2 0.63 8.18 -13.73
CA ALA A 2 -0.52 9.07 -13.76
C ALA A 2 -0.79 9.55 -12.32
N ASN A 3 -1.09 10.83 -12.14
CA ASN A 3 -1.50 11.33 -10.84
C ASN A 3 -2.85 10.71 -10.45
N PRO A 4 -3.08 10.41 -9.17
CA PRO A 4 -4.39 10.00 -8.69
C PRO A 4 -5.44 11.09 -9.01
N ASP A 5 -6.67 10.65 -9.28
CA ASP A 5 -7.81 11.55 -9.45
C ASP A 5 -8.26 11.99 -8.05
N LEU A 6 -7.72 13.11 -7.59
CA LEU A 6 -8.03 13.72 -6.29
C LEU A 6 -9.18 14.72 -6.47
N ASP A 7 -10.15 14.68 -5.55
CA ASP A 7 -11.23 15.68 -5.51
C ASP A 7 -10.63 17.06 -5.20
N PRO A 8 -10.75 18.07 -6.09
CA PRO A 8 -10.19 19.40 -5.87
C PRO A 8 -10.89 20.18 -4.77
N ASP A 9 -12.12 19.81 -4.38
CA ASP A 9 -12.83 20.45 -3.28
C ASP A 9 -12.34 19.89 -1.91
N GLU A 10 -11.86 18.64 -1.88
CA GLU A 10 -11.28 18.01 -0.68
C GLU A 10 -9.77 18.26 -0.58
N TYR A 11 -9.06 18.18 -1.71
CA TYR A 11 -7.60 18.34 -1.83
C TYR A 11 -7.29 19.45 -2.85
N PRO A 12 -7.38 20.74 -2.45
CA PRO A 12 -7.08 21.84 -3.35
C PRO A 12 -5.60 21.84 -3.80
N PRO A 13 -5.28 22.42 -4.96
CA PRO A 13 -3.90 22.53 -5.43
C PRO A 13 -3.03 23.34 -4.45
N ILE A 14 -1.82 22.84 -4.18
CA ILE A 14 -0.85 23.52 -3.30
C ILE A 14 -0.40 24.86 -3.95
N ASP A 15 -0.50 25.98 -3.22
CA ASP A 15 0.02 27.29 -3.64
C ASP A 15 1.53 27.41 -3.34
N PRO A 16 2.42 27.48 -4.34
CA PRO A 16 3.87 27.57 -4.11
C PRO A 16 4.33 28.91 -3.52
N ARG A 17 3.43 29.90 -3.41
CA ARG A 17 3.70 31.18 -2.75
C ARG A 17 3.37 31.16 -1.26
N GLU A 18 2.64 30.15 -0.79
CA GLU A 18 2.47 29.95 0.64
C GLU A 18 3.78 29.45 1.25
N PRO A 19 4.13 29.90 2.47
CA PRO A 19 5.26 29.35 3.18
C PRO A 19 5.03 27.84 3.38
N VAL A 20 6.11 27.07 3.29
CA VAL A 20 6.06 25.65 3.63
C VAL A 20 5.61 25.54 5.09
N PRO A 21 4.62 24.69 5.43
CA PRO A 21 4.25 24.43 6.80
C PRO A 21 5.47 23.98 7.63
N ASP A 22 5.56 24.46 8.87
CA ASP A 22 6.65 24.07 9.78
C ASP A 22 6.61 22.56 10.13
N ASP A 23 5.42 21.95 10.03
CA ASP A 23 5.19 20.52 10.20
C ASP A 23 4.89 19.85 8.85
N PRO A 24 5.75 18.91 8.38
CA PRO A 24 5.47 18.16 7.15
C PRO A 24 4.23 17.28 7.24
N GLY A 25 3.73 16.98 8.45
CA GLY A 25 2.50 16.24 8.68
C GLY A 25 1.27 16.93 8.09
N GLU A 26 1.25 18.26 7.99
CA GLU A 26 0.11 19.00 7.43
C GLU A 26 -0.06 18.83 5.92
N LEU A 27 0.97 18.34 5.22
CA LEU A 27 0.91 18.04 3.78
C LEU A 27 0.60 16.57 3.50
N LEU A 28 0.64 15.71 4.53
CA LEU A 28 0.36 14.29 4.38
C LEU A 28 -1.14 14.07 4.54
N PRO A 29 -1.75 13.20 3.69
CA PRO A 29 -3.12 12.80 3.93
C PRO A 29 -3.23 12.10 5.28
N ASP A 30 -4.33 12.35 5.99
CA ASP A 30 -4.60 11.70 7.26
C ASP A 30 -4.61 10.18 7.10
N THR A 31 -4.13 9.48 8.13
CA THR A 31 -4.33 8.03 8.21
C THR A 31 -5.81 7.74 8.42
N PRO A 32 -6.37 6.72 7.75
CA PRO A 32 -7.77 6.34 7.97
C PRO A 32 -8.01 5.97 9.44
N ASP A 33 -9.18 6.35 9.98
CA ASP A 33 -9.59 6.05 11.37
C ASP A 33 -9.60 4.55 11.66
N GLU A 34 -9.99 3.74 10.68
CA GLU A 34 -10.02 2.29 10.76
C GLU A 34 -9.17 1.68 9.64
N LEU A 35 -8.33 0.71 10.00
CA LEU A 35 -7.56 -0.04 9.03
C LEU A 35 -8.49 -0.99 8.26
N PRO A 36 -8.27 -1.19 6.94
CA PRO A 36 -8.99 -2.21 6.20
C PRO A 36 -8.73 -3.60 6.81
N GLU A 37 -9.68 -4.51 6.61
CA GLU A 37 -9.50 -5.91 7.02
C GLU A 37 -8.22 -6.50 6.42
N ALA A 38 -7.49 -7.24 7.24
CA ALA A 38 -6.29 -7.93 6.79
C ALA A 38 -6.64 -8.89 5.65
N LEU A 39 -5.78 -8.94 4.63
CA LEU A 39 -5.88 -9.96 3.60
C LEU A 39 -5.74 -11.35 4.24
N PRO A 40 -6.51 -12.36 3.79
CA PRO A 40 -6.39 -13.71 4.30
C PRO A 40 -4.96 -14.23 4.07
N GLU A 41 -4.41 -14.91 5.08
CA GLU A 41 -3.12 -15.57 4.92
C GLU A 41 -3.22 -16.63 3.80
N PRO A 42 -2.20 -16.74 2.92
CA PRO A 42 -2.16 -17.83 1.97
C PRO A 42 -2.12 -19.14 2.75
N MET A 43 -3.08 -20.02 2.51
CA MET A 43 -3.06 -21.34 3.10
C MET A 43 -1.85 -22.10 2.55
N PRO A 44 -1.02 -22.74 3.39
CA PRO A 44 0.00 -23.66 2.92
C PRO A 44 -0.69 -24.84 2.25
N GLY A 45 -0.82 -24.80 0.92
CA GLY A 45 -1.49 -25.84 0.14
C GLY A 45 -2.13 -25.39 -1.18
N ASP A 46 -2.41 -24.10 -1.37
CA ASP A 46 -3.04 -23.61 -2.62
C ASP A 46 -2.01 -23.28 -3.72
N GLY A 47 -0.89 -24.00 -3.71
CA GLY A 47 -0.03 -24.14 -4.87
C GLY A 47 -0.43 -25.41 -5.60
N ASP A 48 -1.07 -25.27 -6.75
CA ASP A 48 -1.05 -26.34 -7.75
C ASP A 48 0.42 -26.70 -8.00
N GLY A 49 0.79 -27.93 -7.61
CA GLY A 49 1.96 -28.62 -8.12
C GLY A 49 3.27 -28.33 -7.38
N GLY A 50 3.60 -29.25 -6.47
CA GLY A 50 4.94 -29.83 -6.35
C GLY A 50 6.06 -28.92 -5.85
N ASP A 51 6.67 -29.32 -4.74
CA ASP A 51 8.02 -28.95 -4.35
C ASP A 51 8.98 -28.92 -5.58
N PRO A 52 9.50 -27.75 -6.00
CA PRO A 52 10.29 -27.64 -7.22
C PRO A 52 11.78 -28.02 -7.03
N GLY A 53 12.17 -28.80 -6.01
CA GLY A 53 13.59 -29.01 -5.72
C GLY A 53 14.04 -30.20 -4.88
N GLY A 54 13.15 -31.01 -4.32
CA GLY A 54 13.50 -32.14 -3.45
C GLY A 54 13.83 -33.40 -4.25
N VAL A 55 15.11 -33.57 -4.60
CA VAL A 55 15.62 -34.88 -5.01
C VAL A 55 15.30 -35.90 -3.91
N ARG A 56 14.63 -37.02 -4.25
CA ARG A 56 14.44 -38.11 -3.28
C ARG A 56 15.80 -38.72 -2.95
N GLU A 57 16.11 -38.83 -1.66
CA GLU A 57 17.32 -39.54 -1.21
C GLU A 57 17.21 -41.04 -1.58
N PRO A 58 18.31 -41.67 -2.06
CA PRO A 58 18.28 -43.09 -2.41
C PRO A 58 18.26 -43.96 -1.15
N ALA A 59 17.58 -45.11 -1.28
CA ALA A 59 17.40 -46.13 -0.24
C ALA A 59 18.67 -46.95 0.06
#